data_AF-A0A831Z0Z6-F1
#
_entry.id   AF-A0A831Z0Z6-F1
#
_cell.length_a   1.000
_cell.length_b   1.000
_cell.length_c   1.000
_cell.angle_alpha   90.00
_cell.angle_beta   90.00
_cell.angle_gamma   90.00
#
_symmetry.space_group_name_H-M   'P 1'
#
loop_
_entity.id
_entity.type
_entity.pdbx_description
1 polymer ?
#
loop_
_entity_poly.entity_id
_entity_poly.type
_entity_poly.pdbx_seq_one_letter_code
_entity_poly.pdbx_strand_id
1 'polypeptide(L)'
;GRGGGSGGGGAPWAGRGTGRRRLVSVRSPSWVVGGVTHGPRPRDFAASLSRKVRELALRSVLSAKAAEGLVLVVGEFAPKVPKTKLAFELLKKLGVRRPLVVFPTSEDPARRAFRNLRNVHLADVSVLNPYEVLRAREVVLFKKSIDRLKERLLKKKPAPATVREVKVRRKTKTGKKRPGVLKK
;
A
#
# COMPACT_ATOMS: atom_id res chain seq x y z
N GLY A 1 9.76 29.61 14.38
CA GLY A 1 11.10 29.91 14.91
C GLY A 1 11.36 31.40 14.79
N ARG A 2 12.22 31.99 15.64
CA ARG A 2 12.48 33.45 15.66
C ARG A 2 12.86 34.06 14.30
N GLY A 3 13.44 33.29 13.38
CA GLY A 3 13.84 33.73 12.04
C GLY A 3 12.72 33.83 10.98
N GLY A 4 11.47 33.48 11.31
CA GLY A 4 10.37 33.51 10.33
C GLY A 4 9.62 34.85 10.22
N GLY A 5 9.94 35.84 11.05
CA GLY A 5 9.30 37.17 11.04
C GLY A 5 10.19 38.24 10.40
N SER A 6 9.60 39.18 9.66
CA SER A 6 10.30 40.33 9.06
C SER A 6 10.75 41.37 10.11
N GLY A 7 11.91 42.02 9.89
CA GLY A 7 12.46 43.11 10.73
C GLY A 7 13.00 42.69 12.12
N GLY A 8 13.88 43.44 12.80
CA GLY A 8 14.36 43.10 14.15
C GLY A 8 15.83 42.62 14.26
N GLY A 9 16.72 43.22 13.48
CA GLY A 9 18.17 42.98 13.50
C GLY A 9 18.94 43.70 14.62
N GLY A 10 18.33 44.69 15.28
CA GLY A 10 18.93 45.45 16.39
C GLY A 10 18.16 45.31 17.69
N ALA A 11 18.87 45.46 18.81
CA ALA A 11 18.26 45.55 20.14
C ALA A 11 17.41 46.83 20.22
N PRO A 12 16.19 46.78 20.78
CA PRO A 12 15.32 47.97 20.72
C PRO A 12 15.74 49.06 21.71
N TRP A 13 16.57 48.72 22.70
CA TRP A 13 17.18 49.68 23.63
C TRP A 13 18.52 49.16 24.15
N ALA A 14 19.31 50.06 24.75
CA ALA A 14 20.58 49.74 25.40
C ALA A 14 20.37 48.81 26.59
N GLY A 15 21.29 47.85 26.79
CA GLY A 15 21.14 46.78 27.79
C GLY A 15 21.17 47.23 29.26
N ARG A 16 21.54 48.49 29.53
CA ARG A 16 21.55 49.13 30.86
C ARG A 16 21.09 50.58 30.74
N GLY A 17 20.67 51.18 31.87
CA GLY A 17 20.33 52.61 31.95
C GLY A 17 18.90 52.99 31.55
N THR A 18 18.11 52.06 31.01
CA THR A 18 16.77 52.35 30.48
C THR A 18 15.61 51.94 31.40
N GLY A 19 15.88 51.28 32.54
CA GLY A 19 14.86 50.78 33.48
C GLY A 19 13.95 49.66 32.94
N ARG A 20 14.03 49.36 31.63
CA ARG A 20 13.26 48.31 30.96
C ARG A 20 13.95 46.95 31.10
N ARG A 21 13.15 45.87 31.00
CA ARG A 21 13.67 44.49 30.89
C ARG A 21 14.69 44.43 29.75
N ARG A 22 15.77 43.64 29.88
CA ARG A 22 16.73 43.47 28.78
C ARG A 22 16.08 42.74 27.60
N LEU A 23 16.26 43.26 26.39
CA LEU A 23 15.77 42.62 25.17
C LEU A 23 16.79 42.74 24.04
N VAL A 24 17.02 41.61 23.36
CA VAL A 24 17.98 41.51 22.26
C VAL A 24 17.32 41.76 20.90
N SER A 25 16.02 41.43 20.76
CA SER A 25 15.29 41.61 19.51
C SER A 25 13.78 41.67 19.76
N VAL A 26 13.07 42.47 18.97
CA VAL A 26 11.59 42.49 18.93
C VAL A 26 10.99 41.18 18.42
N ARG A 27 11.77 40.31 17.76
CA ARG A 27 11.32 38.98 17.28
C ARG A 27 11.17 37.93 18.39
N SER A 28 11.37 38.31 19.65
CA SER A 28 11.30 37.37 20.78
C SER A 28 9.91 36.76 20.92
N PRO A 29 9.76 35.44 21.14
CA PRO A 29 8.46 34.80 21.33
C PRO A 29 7.65 35.31 22.51
N SER A 30 8.31 35.96 23.47
CA SER A 30 7.64 36.58 24.63
C SER A 30 6.97 37.92 24.29
N TRP A 31 7.21 38.47 23.09
CA TRP A 31 6.58 39.69 22.62
C TRP A 31 5.34 39.39 21.76
N VAL A 32 4.35 40.27 21.83
CA VAL A 32 3.21 40.25 20.91
C VAL A 32 3.73 40.46 19.49
N VAL A 33 3.25 39.65 18.53
CA VAL A 33 3.74 39.63 17.13
C VAL A 33 5.19 39.11 16.97
N GLY A 34 5.81 38.62 18.06
CA GLY A 34 7.11 37.94 18.02
C GLY A 34 7.05 36.56 17.35
N GLY A 35 8.21 35.93 17.15
CA GLY A 35 8.27 34.62 16.49
C GLY A 35 7.76 33.47 17.37
N VAL A 36 7.08 32.48 16.81
CA VAL A 36 6.63 31.28 17.55
C VAL A 36 7.82 30.34 17.84
N THR A 37 8.01 29.95 19.12
CA THR A 37 9.14 29.10 19.58
C THR A 37 9.16 27.75 18.87
N HIS A 38 8.08 26.97 18.97
CA HIS A 38 7.88 25.69 18.28
C HIS A 38 6.77 25.81 17.24
N GLY A 39 6.89 26.78 16.33
CA GLY A 39 5.94 26.93 15.24
C GLY A 39 5.92 25.71 14.31
N PRO A 40 4.80 25.47 13.60
CA PRO A 40 4.66 24.33 12.71
C PRO A 40 5.76 24.36 11.65
N ARG A 41 6.40 23.20 11.45
CA ARG A 41 7.35 22.98 10.36
C ARG A 41 6.77 21.88 9.47
N PRO A 42 6.93 21.98 8.14
CA PRO A 42 6.65 20.85 7.27
C PRO A 42 7.41 19.62 7.78
N ARG A 43 6.69 18.55 8.06
CA ARG A 43 7.26 17.28 8.49
C ARG A 43 6.51 16.15 7.82
N ASP A 44 7.24 15.11 7.44
CA ASP A 44 6.66 13.90 6.92
C ASP A 44 6.09 13.04 8.05
N PHE A 45 4.81 12.69 7.96
CA PHE A 45 4.10 11.80 8.89
C PHE A 45 4.01 10.35 8.36
N ALA A 46 4.79 10.02 7.33
CA ALA A 46 4.79 8.69 6.75
C ALA A 46 5.37 7.65 7.73
N ALA A 47 4.55 6.68 8.13
CA ALA A 47 4.99 5.54 8.92
C ALA A 47 5.36 4.35 8.01
N SER A 48 6.57 3.81 8.16
CA SER A 48 7.00 2.64 7.40
C SER A 48 6.43 1.37 8.04
N LEU A 49 5.59 0.66 7.29
CA LEU A 49 5.10 -0.66 7.66
C LEU A 49 5.73 -1.73 6.78
N SER A 50 6.13 -2.85 7.39
CA SER A 50 6.64 -4.00 6.62
C SER A 50 5.55 -4.55 5.70
N ARG A 51 5.96 -5.08 4.53
CA ARG A 51 5.03 -5.66 3.56
C ARG A 51 4.19 -6.79 4.16
N LYS A 52 4.80 -7.63 4.99
CA LYS A 52 4.13 -8.77 5.65
C LYS A 52 2.99 -8.31 6.57
N VAL A 53 3.19 -7.23 7.33
CA VAL A 53 2.16 -6.67 8.21
C VAL A 53 0.99 -6.14 7.38
N ARG A 54 1.24 -5.48 6.24
CA ARG A 54 0.18 -5.00 5.34
C ARG A 54 -0.63 -6.15 4.74
N GLU A 55 0.05 -7.22 4.31
CA GLU A 55 -0.60 -8.42 3.77
C GLU A 55 -1.41 -9.16 4.83
N LEU A 56 -0.88 -9.27 6.06
CA LEU A 56 -1.59 -9.86 7.20
C LEU A 56 -2.84 -9.06 7.56
N ALA A 57 -2.74 -7.73 7.62
CA ALA A 57 -3.87 -6.85 7.85
C ALA A 57 -4.95 -7.04 6.76
N LEU A 58 -4.56 -7.13 5.49
CA LEU A 58 -5.51 -7.36 4.41
C LEU A 58 -6.25 -8.70 4.56
N ARG A 59 -5.53 -9.78 4.88
CA ARG A 59 -6.13 -11.11 5.13
C ARG A 59 -7.10 -11.08 6.31
N SER A 60 -6.70 -10.44 7.40
CA SER A 60 -7.53 -10.32 8.61
C SER A 60 -8.81 -9.56 8.35
N VAL A 61 -8.74 -8.41 7.68
CA VAL A 61 -9.93 -7.60 7.35
C VAL A 61 -10.86 -8.34 6.40
N LEU A 62 -10.33 -8.98 5.35
CA LEU A 62 -11.15 -9.77 4.42
C LEU A 62 -11.82 -10.95 5.13
N SER A 63 -11.10 -11.62 6.04
CA SER A 63 -11.65 -12.71 6.85
C SER A 63 -12.77 -12.24 7.76
N ALA A 64 -12.61 -11.09 8.43
CA ALA A 64 -13.63 -10.51 9.29
C ALA A 64 -14.91 -10.18 8.50
N LYS A 65 -14.76 -9.53 7.33
CA LYS A 65 -15.90 -9.22 6.46
C LYS A 65 -16.58 -10.44 5.88
N ALA A 66 -15.82 -11.50 5.58
CA ALA A 66 -16.38 -12.75 5.13
C ALA A 66 -17.19 -13.43 6.24
N ALA A 67 -16.72 -13.38 7.50
CA ALA A 67 -17.44 -13.90 8.65
C ALA A 67 -18.77 -13.15 8.89
N GLU A 68 -18.81 -11.84 8.62
CA GLU A 68 -20.02 -11.02 8.67
C GLU A 68 -20.94 -11.17 7.45
N GLY A 69 -20.55 -11.96 6.43
CA GLY A 69 -21.32 -12.11 5.19
C GLY A 69 -21.33 -10.89 4.28
N LEU A 70 -20.42 -9.93 4.49
CA LEU A 70 -20.34 -8.66 3.73
C LEU A 70 -19.49 -8.76 2.45
N VAL A 71 -19.02 -9.96 2.10
CA VAL A 71 -18.26 -10.23 0.89
C VAL A 71 -19.17 -10.88 -0.14
N LEU A 72 -19.40 -10.17 -1.25
CA LEU A 72 -20.25 -10.61 -2.35
C LEU A 72 -19.39 -10.97 -3.54
N VAL A 73 -19.65 -12.14 -4.14
CA VAL A 73 -18.93 -12.63 -5.32
C VAL A 73 -19.82 -12.55 -6.54
N VAL A 74 -19.38 -11.81 -7.55
CA VAL A 74 -20.02 -11.69 -8.85
C VAL A 74 -19.26 -12.56 -9.85
N GLY A 75 -19.99 -13.30 -10.68
CA GLY A 75 -19.41 -14.21 -11.67
C GLY A 75 -18.56 -13.47 -12.70
N GLU A 76 -19.22 -12.91 -13.71
CA GLU A 76 -18.60 -12.12 -14.74
C GLU A 76 -19.53 -10.97 -15.10
N PHE A 77 -18.96 -9.78 -15.32
CA PHE A 77 -19.70 -8.61 -15.76
C PHE A 77 -18.94 -7.98 -16.93
N ALA A 78 -19.28 -8.42 -18.14
CA ALA A 78 -18.69 -7.95 -19.39
C ALA A 78 -19.79 -7.41 -20.32
N PRO A 79 -20.37 -6.23 -20.04
CA PRO A 79 -21.37 -5.66 -20.93
C PRO A 79 -20.71 -5.22 -22.25
N LYS A 80 -21.37 -5.48 -23.39
CA LYS A 80 -20.91 -5.03 -24.73
C LYS A 80 -20.65 -3.52 -24.79
N VAL A 81 -21.39 -2.74 -24.01
CA VAL A 81 -21.17 -1.29 -23.84
C VAL A 81 -21.14 -0.97 -22.35
N PRO A 82 -20.06 -0.35 -21.82
CA PRO A 82 -19.96 -0.02 -20.41
C PRO A 82 -20.89 1.15 -20.05
N LYS A 83 -22.14 0.85 -19.72
CA LYS A 83 -23.15 1.83 -19.29
C LYS A 83 -23.28 1.87 -17.76
N THR A 84 -23.29 3.07 -17.19
CA THR A 84 -23.45 3.31 -15.74
C THR A 84 -24.78 2.80 -15.19
N LYS A 85 -25.85 2.86 -15.99
CA LYS A 85 -27.18 2.34 -15.60
C LYS A 85 -27.14 0.84 -15.27
N LEU A 86 -26.46 0.05 -16.10
CA LEU A 86 -26.32 -1.39 -15.88
C LEU A 86 -25.54 -1.72 -14.60
N ALA A 87 -24.48 -0.95 -14.33
CA ALA A 87 -23.71 -1.07 -13.09
C ALA A 87 -24.56 -0.70 -11.87
N PHE A 88 -25.35 0.36 -11.95
CA PHE A 88 -26.26 0.77 -10.87
C PHE A 88 -27.34 -0.28 -10.58
N GLU A 89 -27.97 -0.83 -11.62
CA GLU A 89 -28.95 -1.90 -11.49
C GLU A 89 -28.37 -3.16 -10.84
N LEU A 90 -27.14 -3.54 -11.21
CA LEU A 90 -26.43 -4.66 -10.60
C LEU A 90 -26.21 -4.43 -9.10
N LEU A 91 -25.73 -3.24 -8.71
CA LEU A 91 -25.51 -2.91 -7.30
C LEU A 91 -26.83 -2.82 -6.53
N LYS A 92 -27.89 -2.31 -7.15
CA LYS A 92 -29.22 -2.26 -6.55
C LYS A 92 -29.79 -3.67 -6.29
N LYS A 93 -29.60 -4.60 -7.24
CA LYS A 93 -30.00 -6.02 -7.08
C LYS A 93 -29.25 -6.70 -5.95
N LEU A 94 -27.99 -6.34 -5.73
CA LEU A 94 -27.17 -6.85 -4.63
C LEU A 94 -27.50 -6.19 -3.27
N GLY A 95 -28.35 -5.17 -3.24
CA GLY A 95 -28.74 -4.48 -2.01
C GLY A 95 -27.60 -3.69 -1.34
N VAL A 96 -26.49 -3.44 -2.05
CA VAL A 96 -25.30 -2.81 -1.47
C VAL A 96 -25.45 -1.29 -1.40
N ARG A 97 -24.99 -0.70 -0.29
CA ARG A 97 -25.09 0.76 -0.08
C ARG A 97 -23.78 1.47 -0.37
N ARG A 98 -22.66 0.97 0.15
CA ARG A 98 -21.33 1.59 0.02
C ARG A 98 -20.29 0.53 -0.34
N PRO A 99 -20.39 -0.06 -1.54
CA PRO A 99 -19.55 -1.17 -1.93
C PRO A 99 -18.16 -0.70 -2.34
N LEU A 100 -17.16 -1.53 -2.00
CA LEU A 100 -15.86 -1.55 -2.68
C LEU A 100 -15.92 -2.60 -3.79
N VAL A 101 -15.83 -2.17 -5.04
CA VAL A 101 -15.78 -3.07 -6.19
C VAL A 101 -14.31 -3.31 -6.56
N VAL A 102 -13.89 -4.57 -6.51
CA VAL A 102 -12.49 -4.95 -6.75
C VAL A 102 -12.34 -5.62 -8.10
N PHE A 103 -11.59 -4.97 -9.00
CA PHE A 103 -11.31 -5.42 -10.36
C PHE A 103 -10.00 -6.21 -10.45
N PRO A 104 -9.91 -7.19 -11.39
CA PRO A 104 -8.71 -7.98 -11.57
C PRO A 104 -7.53 -7.15 -12.12
N THR A 105 -7.82 -6.17 -12.98
CA THR A 105 -6.86 -5.28 -13.65
C THR A 105 -7.39 -3.85 -13.70
N SER A 106 -6.47 -2.89 -13.78
CA SER A 106 -6.80 -1.48 -13.92
C SER A 106 -7.49 -1.13 -15.25
N GLU A 107 -7.23 -1.92 -16.29
CA GLU A 107 -7.67 -1.71 -17.68
C GLU A 107 -9.02 -2.37 -18.00
N ASP A 108 -9.69 -2.96 -17.01
CA ASP A 108 -10.96 -3.66 -17.24
C ASP A 108 -12.04 -2.69 -17.81
N PRO A 109 -12.63 -2.97 -18.99
CA PRO A 109 -13.64 -2.09 -19.59
C PRO A 109 -14.87 -1.92 -18.69
N ALA A 110 -15.19 -2.90 -17.85
CA ALA A 110 -16.27 -2.82 -16.88
C ALA A 110 -16.04 -1.70 -15.85
N ARG A 111 -14.78 -1.39 -15.51
CA ARG A 111 -14.43 -0.35 -14.54
C ARG A 111 -15.00 1.02 -14.92
N ARG A 112 -15.07 1.32 -16.22
CA ARG A 112 -15.61 2.59 -16.73
C ARG A 112 -17.08 2.78 -16.34
N ALA A 113 -17.86 1.69 -16.27
CA ALA A 113 -19.27 1.74 -15.90
C ALA A 113 -19.48 2.11 -14.41
N PHE A 114 -18.55 1.77 -13.52
CA PHE A 114 -18.67 2.05 -12.09
C PHE A 114 -18.01 3.37 -11.66
N ARG A 115 -17.09 3.92 -12.46
CA ARG A 115 -16.28 5.11 -12.09
C ARG A 115 -17.10 6.35 -11.77
N ASN A 116 -18.25 6.53 -12.41
CA ASN A 116 -19.10 7.72 -12.21
C ASN A 116 -20.08 7.59 -11.03
N LEU A 117 -20.07 6.47 -10.30
CA LEU A 117 -21.00 6.24 -9.19
C LEU A 117 -20.42 6.81 -7.89
N ARG A 118 -21.09 7.81 -7.30
CA ARG A 118 -20.60 8.56 -6.12
C ARG A 118 -20.37 7.71 -4.86
N ASN A 119 -21.21 6.71 -4.64
CA ASN A 119 -21.18 5.88 -3.43
C ASN A 119 -20.35 4.60 -3.59
N VAL A 120 -19.66 4.43 -4.72
CA VAL A 120 -18.90 3.23 -5.06
C VAL A 120 -17.42 3.56 -5.06
N HIS A 121 -16.64 2.78 -4.32
CA HIS A 121 -15.19 2.83 -4.41
C HIS A 121 -14.70 1.72 -5.32
N LEU A 122 -13.70 2.04 -6.14
CA LEU A 122 -13.08 1.10 -7.06
C LEU A 122 -11.66 0.83 -6.59
N ALA A 123 -11.30 -0.44 -6.52
CA ALA A 123 -9.92 -0.84 -6.28
C ALA A 123 -9.51 -1.92 -7.29
N ASP A 124 -8.22 -1.95 -7.57
CA ASP A 124 -7.61 -3.02 -8.36
C ASP A 124 -6.95 -4.01 -7.39
N VAL A 125 -6.92 -5.30 -7.73
CA VAL A 125 -6.28 -6.32 -6.86
C VAL A 125 -4.83 -5.97 -6.53
N SER A 126 -4.11 -5.30 -7.43
CA SER A 126 -2.71 -4.87 -7.22
C SER A 126 -2.56 -3.76 -6.18
N VAL A 127 -3.51 -2.83 -6.12
CA VAL A 127 -3.46 -1.61 -5.28
C VAL A 127 -4.31 -1.75 -4.02
N LEU A 128 -5.04 -2.86 -3.87
CA LEU A 128 -5.96 -3.07 -2.75
C LEU A 128 -5.27 -2.90 -1.39
N ASN A 129 -5.82 -1.97 -0.60
CA ASN A 129 -5.34 -1.57 0.73
C ASN A 129 -6.31 -2.02 1.82
N PRO A 130 -5.82 -2.42 3.02
CA PRO A 130 -6.68 -2.79 4.14
C PRO A 130 -7.67 -1.67 4.56
N TYR A 131 -7.22 -0.41 4.48
CA TYR A 131 -8.03 0.76 4.82
C TYR A 131 -9.27 0.89 3.92
N GLU A 132 -9.13 0.66 2.62
CA GLU A 132 -10.26 0.75 1.68
C GLU A 132 -11.29 -0.33 1.96
N VAL A 133 -10.82 -1.54 2.28
CA VAL A 133 -11.69 -2.66 2.65
C VAL A 133 -12.46 -2.35 3.93
N LEU A 134 -11.82 -1.75 4.94
CA LEU A 134 -12.48 -1.32 6.19
C LEU A 134 -13.47 -0.17 5.99
N ARG A 135 -13.13 0.81 5.14
CA ARG A 135 -13.96 1.98 4.88
C ARG A 135 -15.28 1.62 4.17
N ALA A 136 -15.23 0.65 3.27
CA ALA A 136 -16.41 0.16 2.58
C ALA A 136 -17.32 -0.61 3.54
N ARG A 137 -18.62 -0.72 3.25
CA ARG A 137 -19.51 -1.61 4.00
C ARG A 137 -19.42 -3.01 3.42
N GLU A 138 -19.77 -3.14 2.16
CA GLU A 138 -19.74 -4.40 1.42
C GLU A 138 -18.53 -4.44 0.47
N VAL A 139 -18.00 -5.64 0.21
CA VAL A 139 -16.90 -5.84 -0.75
C VAL A 139 -17.42 -6.72 -1.87
N VAL A 140 -17.41 -6.19 -3.10
CA VAL A 140 -17.86 -6.90 -4.30
C VAL A 140 -16.63 -7.34 -5.09
N LEU A 141 -16.43 -8.65 -5.19
CA LEU A 141 -15.32 -9.28 -5.91
C LEU A 141 -15.83 -9.99 -7.15
N PHE A 142 -15.16 -9.80 -8.28
CA PHE A 142 -15.35 -10.68 -9.44
C PHE A 142 -14.61 -12.00 -9.24
N LYS A 143 -15.08 -13.10 -9.86
CA LYS A 143 -14.38 -14.40 -9.80
C LYS A 143 -12.91 -14.28 -10.20
N LYS A 144 -12.61 -13.59 -11.31
CA LYS A 144 -11.25 -13.31 -11.79
C LYS A 144 -10.39 -12.53 -10.77
N SER A 145 -11.01 -11.67 -9.95
CA SER A 145 -10.32 -10.91 -8.90
C SER A 145 -9.89 -11.82 -7.75
N ILE A 146 -10.68 -12.85 -7.42
CA ILE A 146 -10.36 -13.80 -6.35
C ILE A 146 -9.11 -14.60 -6.68
N ASP A 147 -8.97 -15.08 -7.92
CA ASP A 147 -7.80 -15.88 -8.32
C ASP A 147 -6.51 -15.07 -8.21
N ARG A 148 -6.51 -13.84 -8.70
CA ARG A 148 -5.38 -12.92 -8.53
C ARG A 148 -5.11 -12.56 -7.07
N LEU A 149 -6.16 -12.41 -6.26
CA LEU A 149 -6.01 -12.11 -4.84
C LEU A 149 -5.38 -13.30 -4.10
N LYS A 150 -5.77 -14.54 -4.44
CA LYS A 150 -5.14 -15.76 -3.93
C LYS A 150 -3.67 -15.83 -4.30
N GLU A 151 -3.30 -15.53 -5.56
CA GLU A 151 -1.89 -15.49 -5.97
C GLU A 151 -1.08 -14.44 -5.20
N ARG A 152 -1.67 -13.26 -4.96
CA ARG A 152 -1.01 -12.18 -4.21
C ARG A 152 -0.80 -12.56 -2.74
N LEU A 153 -1.79 -13.19 -2.12
CA LEU A 153 -1.81 -13.43 -0.67
C LEU A 153 -1.30 -14.81 -0.26
N LEU A 154 -1.38 -15.85 -1.09
CA LEU A 154 -1.06 -17.23 -0.69
C LEU A 154 0.31 -17.72 -1.17
N LYS A 155 1.12 -16.88 -1.84
CA LYS A 155 2.52 -17.23 -2.16
C LYS A 155 3.30 -17.52 -0.88
N LYS A 156 3.36 -18.80 -0.51
CA LYS A 156 4.28 -19.35 0.48
C LYS A 156 5.66 -19.24 -0.16
N LYS A 157 6.56 -18.44 0.41
CA LYS A 157 7.98 -18.50 0.03
C LYS A 157 8.38 -19.98 0.21
N PRO A 158 8.93 -20.69 -0.81
CA PRO A 158 9.53 -21.98 -0.53
C PRO A 158 10.59 -21.73 0.54
N ALA A 159 10.55 -22.50 1.63
CA ALA A 159 11.57 -22.43 2.67
C ALA A 159 12.95 -22.55 2.00
N PRO A 160 13.98 -21.81 2.45
CA PRO A 160 15.32 -21.99 1.89
C PRO A 160 15.72 -23.44 2.13
N ALA A 161 15.73 -24.25 1.07
CA ALA A 161 16.21 -25.62 1.10
C ALA A 161 17.66 -25.57 1.58
N THR A 162 17.91 -26.00 2.81
CA THR A 162 19.26 -26.12 3.34
C THR A 162 19.86 -27.40 2.75
N VAL A 163 20.28 -27.34 1.48
CA VAL A 163 20.99 -28.45 0.85
C VAL A 163 22.43 -28.38 1.36
N ARG A 164 22.76 -29.21 2.36
CA ARG A 164 24.15 -29.50 2.71
C ARG A 164 24.70 -30.43 1.64
N GLU A 165 25.50 -29.90 0.71
CA GLU A 165 26.27 -30.73 -0.22
C GLU A 165 27.38 -31.47 0.53
N VAL A 166 27.25 -32.80 0.65
CA VAL A 166 28.35 -33.67 1.12
C VAL A 166 29.13 -34.12 -0.11
N LYS A 167 30.38 -33.65 -0.24
CA LYS A 167 31.27 -33.96 -1.36
C LYS A 167 31.87 -35.37 -1.19
N VAL A 168 31.26 -36.38 -1.82
CA VAL A 168 31.85 -37.73 -1.89
C VAL A 168 32.92 -37.76 -2.99
N ARG A 169 34.19 -37.74 -2.62
CA ARG A 169 35.32 -37.98 -3.55
C ARG A 169 35.32 -39.45 -3.99
N ARG A 170 35.03 -39.73 -5.27
CA ARG A 170 35.24 -41.05 -5.88
C ARG A 170 36.60 -41.09 -6.60
N LYS A 171 37.47 -42.02 -6.21
CA LYS A 171 38.72 -42.36 -6.92
C LYS A 171 38.36 -43.07 -8.23
N THR A 172 38.89 -42.62 -9.37
CA THR A 172 38.78 -43.30 -10.66
C THR A 172 39.91 -44.32 -10.82
N LYS A 173 39.57 -45.59 -11.09
CA LYS A 173 40.45 -46.55 -11.77
C LYS A 173 39.86 -46.78 -13.16
N THR A 174 40.44 -46.15 -14.18
CA THR A 174 40.06 -46.37 -15.58
C THR A 174 41.00 -47.40 -16.19
N GLY A 175 40.53 -48.63 -16.31
CA GLY A 175 41.16 -49.66 -17.15
C GLY A 175 40.36 -49.82 -18.44
N LYS A 176 41.00 -49.55 -19.59
CA LYS A 176 40.78 -50.24 -20.88
C LYS A 176 41.64 -49.60 -21.97
N LYS A 177 42.56 -50.39 -22.54
CA LYS A 177 42.89 -50.32 -23.98
C LYS A 177 43.22 -51.73 -24.47
N ARG A 178 42.37 -52.26 -25.35
CA ARG A 178 42.73 -53.19 -26.41
C ARG A 178 42.16 -52.61 -27.70
N PRO A 179 42.95 -52.60 -28.77
CA PRO A 179 42.40 -52.91 -30.09
C PRO A 179 43.18 -54.08 -30.69
N GLY A 180 42.45 -55.02 -31.28
CA GLY A 180 43.04 -56.06 -32.12
C GLY A 180 43.19 -55.58 -33.57
N VAL A 181 44.17 -56.17 -34.28
CA VAL A 181 44.04 -56.96 -35.52
C VAL A 181 45.31 -56.83 -36.38
N LEU A 182 45.83 -58.02 -36.74
CA LEU A 182 46.82 -58.48 -37.73
C LEU A 182 47.52 -57.47 -38.67
N LYS A 183 48.83 -57.72 -38.91
CA LYS A 183 49.38 -58.04 -40.25
C LYS A 183 50.85 -58.54 -40.23
N LYS A 184 51.08 -59.56 -41.06
CA LYS A 184 52.31 -60.22 -41.53
C LYS A 184 53.08 -61.11 -40.55
#